data_AF-A0A6M5U8Q7-F1
#
_entry.id   AF-A0A6M5U8Q7-F1
#
_cell.length_a   1.000
_cell.length_b   1.000
_cell.length_c   1.000
_cell.angle_alpha   90.00
_cell.angle_beta   90.00
_cell.angle_gamma   90.00
#
_symmetry.space_group_name_H-M   'P 1'
#
loop_
_entity.id
_entity.type
_entity.pdbx_description
1 polymer ?
#
loop_
_entity_poly.entity_id
_entity_poly.type
_entity_poly.pdbx_seq_one_letter_code
_entity_poly.pdbx_strand_id
1 'polypeptide(L)'
;MGMLQVKNLPDEMHAALAARARADGTTMSEYVTRLIRRDLARPTLTEWVAEQRSDAPRAEVDVAHVLDEVRVEYDATAAGAHTPERSPAPEARARR
;
A
#
# COMPACT_ATOMS: atom_id res chain seq x y z
N MET A 1 -3.01 -24.42 -23.32
CA MET A 1 -1.73 -23.82 -22.87
C MET A 1 -1.31 -22.78 -23.91
N GLY A 2 -0.97 -21.57 -23.48
CA GLY A 2 -0.58 -20.48 -24.37
C GLY A 2 0.93 -20.23 -24.32
N MET A 3 1.50 -19.77 -25.43
CA MET A 3 2.88 -19.29 -25.50
C MET A 3 2.88 -17.76 -25.45
N LEU A 4 3.58 -17.19 -24.46
CA LEU A 4 3.79 -15.75 -24.38
C LEU A 4 5.17 -15.41 -24.95
N GLN A 5 5.20 -14.71 -26.09
CA GLN A 5 6.44 -14.17 -26.65
C GLN A 5 6.50 -12.66 -26.40
N VAL A 6 7.49 -12.22 -25.62
CA VAL A 6 7.75 -10.80 -25.38
C VAL A 6 8.70 -10.30 -26.47
N LYS A 7 8.23 -9.34 -27.28
CA LYS A 7 9.05 -8.70 -28.32
C LYS A 7 9.67 -7.42 -27.77
N ASN A 8 10.88 -7.08 -28.26
CA ASN A 8 11.62 -5.88 -27.87
C ASN A 8 11.95 -5.83 -26.37
N LEU A 9 12.36 -6.95 -25.78
CA LEU A 9 12.92 -6.95 -24.44
C LEU A 9 14.34 -6.37 -24.50
N PRO A 10 14.66 -5.32 -23.73
CA PRO A 10 16.02 -4.79 -23.68
C PRO A 10 17.01 -5.87 -23.24
N ASP A 11 18.19 -5.91 -23.87
CA ASP A 11 19.18 -6.98 -23.66
C ASP A 11 19.64 -7.04 -22.19
N GLU A 12 19.74 -5.90 -21.53
CA GLU A 12 20.08 -5.79 -20.12
C GLU A 12 19.01 -6.43 -19.22
N MET A 13 17.72 -6.28 -19.58
CA MET A 13 16.63 -6.91 -18.85
C MET A 13 16.67 -8.43 -19.07
N HIS A 14 16.90 -8.87 -20.30
CA HIS A 14 17.05 -10.29 -20.60
C HIS A 14 18.21 -10.91 -19.81
N ALA A 15 19.38 -10.26 -19.78
CA ALA A 15 20.54 -10.72 -19.02
C ALA A 15 20.26 -10.79 -17.51
N ALA A 16 19.61 -9.77 -16.94
CA ALA A 16 19.26 -9.74 -15.53
C ALA A 16 18.26 -10.84 -15.16
N LEU A 17 17.23 -11.07 -15.98
CA LEU A 17 16.28 -12.17 -15.78
C LEU A 17 16.98 -13.53 -15.90
N ALA A 18 17.91 -13.69 -16.84
CA ALA A 18 18.64 -14.94 -17.05
C ALA A 18 19.55 -15.25 -15.85
N ALA A 19 20.18 -14.23 -15.27
CA ALA A 19 21.01 -14.38 -14.09
C ALA A 19 20.17 -14.82 -12.87
N ARG A 20 19.01 -14.20 -12.66
CA ARG A 20 18.08 -14.58 -11.59
C ARG A 20 17.50 -15.98 -11.77
N ALA A 21 17.10 -16.33 -12.99
CA ALA A 21 16.59 -17.68 -13.29
C ALA A 21 17.64 -18.75 -12.96
N ARG A 22 18.92 -18.51 -13.32
CA ARG A 22 20.03 -19.41 -12.98
C ARG A 22 20.30 -19.48 -11.48
N ALA A 23 20.25 -18.34 -10.77
CA ALA A 23 20.41 -18.31 -9.32
C ALA A 23 19.31 -19.13 -8.60
N ASP A 24 18.09 -19.09 -9.14
CA ASP A 24 16.95 -19.87 -8.64
C ASP A 24 16.96 -21.34 -9.10
N GLY A 25 17.92 -21.76 -9.95
CA GLY A 25 17.98 -23.11 -10.52
C GLY A 25 16.82 -23.43 -11.49
N THR A 26 16.22 -22.39 -12.07
CA THR A 26 15.04 -22.48 -12.94
C THR A 26 15.34 -22.09 -14.38
N THR A 27 14.48 -22.50 -15.31
CA THR A 27 14.53 -21.96 -16.69
C THR A 27 14.02 -20.53 -16.71
N MET A 28 14.42 -19.75 -17.71
CA MET A 28 13.93 -18.37 -17.90
C MET A 28 12.39 -18.31 -17.95
N SER A 29 11.78 -19.18 -18.76
CA SER A 29 10.33 -19.23 -18.93
C SER A 29 9.61 -19.54 -17.61
N GLU A 30 10.17 -20.44 -16.79
CA GLU A 30 9.62 -20.78 -15.48
C GLU A 30 9.74 -19.60 -14.52
N TYR A 31 10.91 -18.95 -14.46
CA TYR A 31 11.13 -17.77 -13.62
C TYR A 31 10.14 -16.63 -13.96
N VAL A 32 9.96 -16.33 -15.24
CA VAL A 32 9.02 -15.29 -15.70
C VAL A 32 7.58 -15.68 -15.39
N THR A 33 7.19 -16.95 -15.61
CA THR A 33 5.85 -17.43 -15.28
C THR A 33 5.56 -17.32 -13.79
N ARG A 34 6.53 -17.65 -12.93
CA ARG A 34 6.41 -17.49 -11.47
C ARG A 34 6.24 -16.02 -11.08
N LEU A 35 6.95 -15.11 -11.73
CA LEU A 35 6.83 -13.68 -11.50
C LEU A 35 5.42 -13.17 -11.86
N ILE A 36 4.91 -13.57 -13.03
CA ILE A 36 3.54 -13.22 -13.47
C ILE A 36 2.50 -13.79 -12.51
N ARG A 37 2.64 -15.04 -12.08
CA ARG A 37 1.71 -15.62 -11.08
C ARG A 37 1.74 -14.87 -9.76
N ARG A 38 2.92 -14.45 -9.30
CA ARG A 38 3.06 -13.68 -8.07
C ARG A 38 2.40 -12.30 -8.19
N ASP A 39 2.50 -11.68 -9.36
CA ASP A 39 1.86 -10.41 -9.67
C ASP A 39 0.32 -10.58 -9.66
N LEU A 40 -0.19 -11.60 -10.34
CA LEU A 40 -1.62 -11.93 -10.41
C LEU A 40 -2.20 -12.49 -9.09
N ALA A 41 -1.36 -12.91 -8.14
CA ALA A 41 -1.83 -13.45 -6.86
C ALA A 41 -2.42 -12.37 -5.94
N ARG A 42 -2.25 -11.08 -6.25
CA ARG A 42 -2.87 -9.97 -5.53
C ARG A 42 -3.91 -9.31 -6.41
N PRO A 43 -5.15 -9.12 -5.95
CA PRO A 43 -6.12 -8.33 -6.69
C PRO A 43 -5.56 -6.92 -6.87
N THR A 44 -5.75 -6.35 -8.05
CA THR A 44 -5.45 -4.93 -8.25
C THR A 44 -6.32 -4.09 -7.32
N LEU A 45 -5.89 -2.87 -6.98
CA LEU A 45 -6.68 -1.98 -6.12
C LEU A 45 -8.10 -1.77 -6.68
N THR A 46 -8.22 -1.68 -8.00
CA THR A 46 -9.51 -1.54 -8.70
C THR A 46 -10.40 -2.76 -8.51
N GLU A 47 -9.85 -3.96 -8.68
CA GLU A 47 -10.58 -5.22 -8.45
C GLU A 47 -10.98 -5.37 -6.98
N TRP A 48 -10.06 -5.06 -6.06
CA TRP A 48 -10.34 -5.08 -4.62
C TRP A 48 -11.44 -4.09 -4.22
N VAL A 49 -11.44 -2.86 -4.76
CA VAL A 49 -12.52 -1.89 -4.53
C VAL A 49 -13.85 -2.38 -5.10
N ALA A 50 -13.83 -3.04 -6.25
CA ALA A 50 -15.04 -3.62 -6.85
C ALA A 50 -15.59 -4.79 -6.00
N GLU A 51 -14.73 -5.68 -5.52
CA GLU A 51 -15.10 -6.78 -4.60
C GLU A 51 -15.68 -6.24 -3.29
N GLN A 52 -15.03 -5.25 -2.67
CA GLN A 52 -15.50 -4.61 -1.43
C GLN A 52 -16.84 -3.87 -1.58
N ARG A 53 -17.17 -3.40 -2.78
CA ARG A 53 -18.48 -2.82 -3.07
C ARG A 53 -19.56 -3.87 -3.29
N SER A 54 -19.18 -5.09 -3.65
CA SER A 54 -20.08 -6.14 -4.11
C SER A 54 -20.44 -7.15 -3.03
N ASP A 55 -19.60 -7.35 -2.01
CA ASP A 55 -19.78 -8.44 -1.05
C ASP A 55 -19.48 -8.02 0.40
N ALA A 56 -20.52 -7.58 1.13
CA ALA A 56 -20.78 -7.84 2.56
C ALA A 56 -21.90 -6.92 3.12
N PRO A 57 -22.78 -7.44 4.00
CA PRO A 57 -23.49 -6.59 4.96
C PRO A 57 -22.44 -5.96 5.88
N ARG A 58 -22.32 -4.63 5.84
CA ARG A 58 -21.55 -3.91 6.86
C ARG A 58 -22.22 -4.18 8.20
N ALA A 59 -21.51 -4.80 9.14
CA ALA A 59 -21.90 -4.67 10.53
C ALA A 59 -21.87 -3.16 10.82
N GLU A 60 -23.01 -2.58 11.17
CA GLU A 60 -23.09 -1.21 11.64
C GLU A 60 -22.40 -1.17 13.01
N VAL A 61 -21.08 -1.00 12.99
CA VAL A 61 -20.31 -0.72 14.19
C VAL A 61 -20.47 0.77 14.44
N ASP A 62 -21.10 1.10 15.56
CA ASP A 62 -21.11 2.47 16.07
C ASP A 62 -19.72 2.81 16.62
N VAL A 63 -18.88 3.37 15.75
CA VAL A 63 -17.51 3.76 16.06
C VAL A 63 -17.48 4.84 17.16
N ALA A 64 -18.50 5.70 17.24
CA ALA A 64 -18.56 6.72 18.28
C ALA A 64 -18.77 6.07 19.65
N HIS A 65 -19.68 5.10 19.74
CA HIS A 65 -19.93 4.36 20.99
C HIS A 65 -18.68 3.60 21.47
N VAL A 66 -17.98 2.89 20.59
CA VAL A 66 -16.75 2.16 20.95
C VAL A 66 -15.63 3.11 21.38
N LEU A 67 -15.49 4.26 20.70
CA LEU A 67 -14.51 5.26 21.09
C LEU A 67 -14.86 5.90 22.43
N ASP A 68 -16.15 6.14 22.71
CA ASP A 68 -16.61 6.67 23.99
C ASP A 68 -16.34 5.69 25.14
N GLU A 69 -16.55 4.39 24.94
CA GLU A 69 -16.20 3.37 25.95
C GLU A 69 -14.70 3.37 26.29
N VAL A 70 -13.82 3.55 25.30
CA VAL A 70 -12.36 3.59 25.49
C VAL A 70 -11.89 4.95 26.02
N ARG A 71 -12.61 6.04 25.70
CA ARG A 71 -12.22 7.43 26.05
C ARG A 71 -12.33 7.73 27.54
N VAL A 72 -13.04 6.90 28.31
CA VAL A 72 -13.20 7.05 29.77
C VAL A 72 -11.85 7.10 30.51
N GLU A 73 -10.79 6.52 29.96
CA GLU A 73 -9.47 6.49 30.61
C GLU A 73 -8.58 7.73 30.33
N TYR A 74 -8.87 8.49 29.27
CA TYR A 74 -7.97 9.57 28.80
C TYR A 74 -8.29 10.96 29.37
N ASP A 75 -9.53 11.23 29.78
CA ASP A 75 -9.94 12.58 30.24
C ASP A 75 -9.44 12.94 31.65
N ALA A 76 -8.95 11.97 32.43
CA ALA A 76 -8.38 12.26 33.75
C ALA A 76 -7.01 12.97 33.69
N THR A 77 -6.31 12.97 32.54
CA THR A 77 -4.97 13.59 32.42
C THR A 77 -4.92 14.76 31.42
N ALA A 78 -5.87 14.90 30.49
CA ALA A 78 -5.84 15.93 29.45
C ALA A 78 -6.38 17.30 29.87
N ALA A 79 -7.11 17.42 30.99
CA ALA A 79 -7.69 18.68 31.45
C ALA A 79 -6.65 19.72 31.98
N GLY A 80 -5.35 19.43 31.89
CA GLY A 80 -4.28 20.29 32.43
C GLY A 80 -3.38 21.03 31.44
N ALA A 81 -3.31 20.67 30.14
CA ALA A 81 -2.26 21.25 29.28
C ALA A 81 -2.55 21.19 27.76
N HIS A 82 -3.45 22.05 27.27
CA HIS A 82 -3.33 22.52 25.89
C HIS A 82 -3.94 23.92 25.73
N THR A 83 -3.19 24.95 26.12
CA THR A 83 -3.39 26.29 25.56
C THR A 83 -2.79 26.27 24.15
N PRO A 84 -3.56 26.45 23.08
CA PRO A 84 -2.99 26.60 21.76
C PRO A 84 -2.33 27.98 21.70
N GLU A 85 -1.03 28.04 21.96
CA GLU A 85 -0.25 29.26 21.75
C GLU A 85 -0.24 29.55 20.24
N ARG A 86 -0.85 30.67 19.90
CA ARG A 86 -1.09 31.16 18.55
C ARG A 86 0.26 31.39 17.87
N SER A 87 0.60 30.55 16.88
CA SER A 87 1.79 30.72 16.05
C SER A 87 1.84 32.14 15.45
N PRO A 88 2.91 32.94 15.65
CA PRO A 88 3.01 34.25 15.04
C PRO A 88 3.25 34.12 13.53
N ALA A 89 2.55 34.96 12.77
CA ALA A 89 2.65 35.08 11.31
C ALA A 89 4.11 35.29 10.84
N PRO A 90 4.48 34.83 9.63
CA PRO A 90 5.84 34.96 9.13
C PRO A 90 6.09 36.38 8.61
N GLU A 91 6.54 37.29 9.48
CA GLU A 91 7.05 38.59 9.05
C GLU A 91 8.51 38.53 8.63
N ALA A 92 8.73 38.85 7.35
CA ALA A 92 9.88 39.55 6.78
C ALA A 92 11.30 38.99 7.07
N ARG A 93 11.73 38.02 6.25
CA ARG A 93 13.14 37.91 5.85
C ARG A 93 13.31 38.27 4.38
N ALA A 94 13.32 39.57 4.10
CA ALA A 94 13.96 40.13 2.92
C ALA A 94 14.94 41.21 3.36
N ARG A 95 16.16 40.78 3.71
CA ARG A 95 17.34 41.63 3.65
C ARG A 95 18.07 41.29 2.37
N ARG A 96 18.00 42.18 1.39
CA ARG A 96 19.05 42.46 0.42
C ARG A 96 18.91 43.90 -0.04
#